data_AF-A0A120HS62-F1
#
_entry.id   AF-A0A120HS62-F1
#
_cell.length_a   1.000
_cell.length_b   1.000
_cell.length_c   1.000
_cell.angle_alpha   90.00
_cell.angle_beta   90.00
_cell.angle_gamma   90.00
#
_symmetry.space_group_name_H-M   'P 1'
#
loop_
_entity.id
_entity.type
_entity.pdbx_description
1 polymer ?
#
loop_
_entity_poly.entity_id
_entity_poly.type
_entity_poly.pdbx_seq_one_letter_code
_entity_poly.pdbx_strand_id
1 'polypeptide(L)' 'MAEVRVRKNESLDQALRRFKRDCSKDGVLAELKKRRHYEKPSIKRKKKSEAARKRKF' A
#
# COMPACT_ATOMS: atom_id res chain seq x y z
N MET A 1 2.16 -9.91 -1.25
CA MET A 1 3.41 -9.41 -1.87
C MET A 1 3.23 -9.62 -3.35
N ALA A 2 3.09 -8.52 -4.09
CA ALA A 2 2.86 -8.53 -5.51
C ALA A 2 4.01 -9.20 -6.27
N GLU A 3 3.77 -10.40 -6.80
CA GLU A 3 4.64 -11.04 -7.79
C GLU A 3 4.10 -10.71 -9.18
N VAL A 4 4.92 -10.08 -10.04
CA VAL A 4 4.55 -9.78 -11.42
C VAL A 4 5.45 -10.56 -12.37
N ARG A 5 4.88 -11.58 -13.02
CA ARG A 5 5.55 -12.31 -14.10
C ARG A 5 5.38 -11.53 -15.42
N VAL A 6 6.50 -11.24 -16.08
CA VAL A 6 6.51 -10.52 -17.36
C VAL A 6 6.00 -11.46 -18.45
N ARG A 7 5.01 -11.02 -19.22
CA ARG A 7 4.47 -11.80 -20.34
C ARG A 7 5.36 -11.64 -21.57
N LYS A 8 5.39 -12.65 -22.45
CA LYS A 8 6.25 -12.68 -23.66
C LYS A 8 6.03 -11.51 -24.65
N ASN A 9 4.88 -10.83 -24.60
CA ASN A 9 4.52 -9.69 -25.46
C ASN A 9 4.39 -8.36 -24.69
N GLU A 10 4.92 -8.25 -23.47
CA GLU A 10 4.92 -7.00 -22.70
C GLU A 10 6.25 -6.25 -22.84
N SER A 11 6.15 -4.93 -23.00
CA SER A 11 7.31 -4.05 -22.77
C SER A 11 7.61 -3.96 -21.28
N LEU A 12 8.89 -3.82 -20.93
CA LEU A 12 9.38 -3.69 -19.56
C LEU A 12 8.64 -2.58 -18.77
N ASP A 13 8.34 -1.45 -19.42
CA ASP A 13 7.63 -0.33 -18.81
C ASP A 13 6.18 -0.67 -18.41
N GLN A 14 5.51 -1.53 -19.18
CA GLN A 14 4.15 -1.98 -18.87
C GLN A 14 4.15 -2.89 -17.64
N ALA A 15 5.14 -3.80 -17.56
CA ALA A 15 5.33 -4.66 -16.40
C ALA A 15 5.64 -3.83 -15.13
N LEU A 16 6.48 -2.81 -15.23
CA LEU A 16 6.80 -1.91 -14.12
C LEU A 16 5.58 -1.11 -13.65
N ARG A 17 4.74 -0.62 -14.57
CA ARG A 17 3.49 0.07 -14.21
C ARG A 17 2.54 -0.85 -13.46
N ARG A 18 2.38 -2.11 -13.90
CA ARG A 18 1.56 -3.10 -13.20
C ARG A 18 2.11 -3.38 -11.80
N PHE A 19 3.40 -3.64 -11.69
CA PHE A 19 4.07 -3.86 -10.41
C PHE A 19 3.86 -2.70 -9.43
N LYS A 20 4.04 -1.44 -9.90
CA LYS A 20 3.80 -0.25 -9.07
C LYS A 20 2.35 -0.17 -8.59
N ARG A 21 1.39 -0.50 -9.44
CA ARG A 21 -0.04 -0.53 -9.08
C ARG A 21 -0.33 -1.62 -8.05
N ASP A 22 0.22 -2.82 -8.24
CA ASP A 22 0.00 -3.95 -7.34
C ASP A 22 0.68 -3.74 -5.98
N CYS A 23 1.90 -3.19 -5.93
CA CYS A 23 2.54 -2.74 -4.69
C CYS A 23 1.74 -1.66 -3.96
N SER A 24 1.10 -0.75 -4.70
CA SER A 24 0.25 0.28 -4.09
C SER A 24 -1.05 -0.31 -3.53
N LYS A 25 -1.61 -1.34 -4.18
CA LYS A 25 -2.80 -2.06 -3.70
C LYS A 25 -2.50 -2.91 -2.47
N ASP A 26 -1.37 -3.61 -2.47
CA ASP A 26 -0.90 -4.41 -1.33
C ASP A 26 -0.64 -3.56 -0.09
N GLY A 27 -0.46 -2.24 -0.25
CA GLY A 27 -0.33 -1.32 0.88
C GLY A 27 0.98 -1.47 1.68
N VAL A 28 1.96 -2.19 1.14
CA VAL A 28 3.26 -2.48 1.78
C VAL A 28 3.95 -1.20 2.26
N LEU A 29 3.94 -0.15 1.44
CA LEU A 29 4.53 1.15 1.79
C LEU A 29 3.78 1.86 2.93
N ALA A 30 2.45 1.70 3.00
CA ALA A 30 1.64 2.28 4.08
C ALA A 30 1.86 1.52 5.40
N GLU A 31 2.04 0.21 5.33
CA GLU A 31 2.35 -0.62 6.49
C GLU A 31 3.75 -0.34 7.03
N LEU A 32 4.76 -0.25 6.17
CA LEU A 32 6.11 0.17 6.55
C LEU A 32 6.07 1.49 7.31
N LYS A 33 5.38 2.51 6.79
CA LYS A 33 5.24 3.82 7.46
C LYS A 33 4.59 3.70 8.85
N LYS A 34 3.55 2.88 9.00
CA LYS A 34 2.87 2.64 10.29
C LYS A 34 3.72 1.89 11.32
N ARG A 35 4.67 1.07 10.85
CA ARG A 35 5.55 0.24 11.69
C ARG A 35 6.92 0.88 11.97
N ARG A 36 7.24 2.03 11.37
CA ARG A 36 8.53 2.73 11.56
C ARG A 36 8.87 3.00 13.02
N HIS A 37 7.87 3.28 13.85
CA HIS A 37 8.02 3.48 15.29
C HIS A 37 6.82 2.90 16.02
N TYR A 38 7.01 2.59 17.30
CA TYR A 38 5.91 2.15 18.14
C TYR A 38 4.93 3.31 18.37
N GLU A 39 3.65 3.03 18.11
CA GLU A 39 2.55 3.91 18.50
C GLU A 39 1.70 3.21 19.57
N LYS A 40 1.37 3.94 20.64
CA LYS A 40 0.45 3.48 21.68
C LYS A 40 -0.89 3.06 21.05
N PRO A 41 -1.54 1.97 21.52
CA PRO A 41 -2.80 1.48 20.95
C PRO A 41 -3.91 2.52 20.86
N SER A 42 -3.96 3.49 21.79
CA SER A 42 -4.91 4.61 21.74
C SER A 42 -4.71 5.49 20.48
N ILE A 43 -3.46 5.82 20.16
CA ILE A 43 -3.12 6.64 18.97
C ILE A 43 -3.46 5.88 17.68
N LYS A 44 -3.17 4.57 17.64
CA LYS A 44 -3.54 3.69 16.52
C LYS A 44 -5.05 3.68 16.28
N ARG A 45 -5.85 3.57 17.34
CA ARG A 45 -7.33 3.62 17.26
C ARG A 45 -7.83 4.97 16.76
N LYS A 46 -7.27 6.08 17.26
CA LYS A 46 -7.60 7.44 16.80
C LYS A 46 -7.31 7.62 15.31
N LYS A 47 -6.10 7.30 14.85
CA LYS A 47 -5.70 7.37 13.43
C LYS A 47 -6.59 6.49 12.52
N LYS A 48 -6.99 5.31 12.99
CA LYS A 48 -7.92 4.43 12.25
C LYS A 48 -9.29 5.10 12.07
N SER A 49 -9.82 5.73 13.12
CA SER A 49 -11.13 6.42 13.06
C SER A 49 -11.09 7.65 12.14
N GLU A 50 -10.00 8.42 12.17
CA GLU A 50 -9.79 9.58 11.30
C GLU A 50 -9.69 9.15 9.83
N ALA A 51 -8.93 8.09 9.54
CA ALA A 51 -8.81 7.54 8.19
C ALA A 51 -10.17 7.04 7.65
N ALA A 52 -11.01 6.44 8.50
CA ALA A 52 -12.36 6.02 8.11
C ALA A 52 -13.28 7.21 7.81
N ARG A 53 -13.22 8.28 8.62
CA ARG A 53 -13.98 9.52 8.37
C ARG A 53 -13.58 10.19 7.06
N LYS A 54 -12.28 10.26 6.76
CA LYS A 54 -11.76 10.82 5.51
C LYS A 54 -12.14 10.04 4.25
N ARG A 55 -12.60 8.79 4.37
CA ARG A 55 -13.07 7.97 3.24
C ARG A 55 -14.59 8.12 3.00
N LYS A 56 -15.31 8.71 3.96
CA LYS A 56 -16.78 8.90 3.89
C LYS A 56 -17.17 10.16 3.10
N PHE A 57 -16.23 11.08 2.93
CA PHE A 57 -16.31 12.27 2.09
C PHE A 57 -15.28 12.14 0.96
#